data_AF-A0A6P6X703-F1
#
_entry.id   AF-A0A6P6X703-F1
#
_cell.length_a   1.000
_cell.length_b   1.000
_cell.length_c   1.000
_cell.angle_alpha   90.00
_cell.angle_beta   90.00
_cell.angle_gamma   90.00
#
_symmetry.space_group_name_H-M   'P 1'
#
loop_
_entity.id
_entity.type
_entity.pdbx_description
1 polymer ?
#
loop_
_entity_poly.entity_id
_entity_poly.type
_entity_poly.pdbx_seq_one_letter_code
_entity_poly.pdbx_strand_id
1 'polypeptide(L)'
;MSILQQHQVKGLEIKTKDGRWMEIDPFPSSFIIMAGEAFMAWTNGRIEAPHHRVIMPGNAERYSVGLFTFIWDLLIQVPEELVDVEHPLQFKPFDHHKFHQFHTTEEGMRSKCAIKSYCGV
;
A
#
# COMPACT_ATOMS: atom_id res chain seq x y z
N MET A 1 -4.20 -1.07 5.48
CA MET A 1 -3.36 0.13 5.79
C MET A 1 -2.21 -0.34 6.66
N SER A 2 -1.08 0.37 6.65
CA SER A 2 0.08 0.05 7.48
C SER A 2 0.45 1.21 8.38
N ILE A 3 0.79 0.91 9.63
CA ILE A 3 1.38 1.85 10.58
C ILE A 3 2.75 1.28 10.96
N LEU A 4 3.81 2.05 10.70
CA LEU A 4 5.19 1.64 10.96
C LEU A 4 5.83 2.54 12.00
N GLN A 5 6.58 1.92 12.90
CA GLN A 5 7.56 2.56 13.76
C GLN A 5 8.93 1.96 13.42
N GLN A 6 9.95 2.81 13.24
CA GLN A 6 11.31 2.37 13.02
C GLN A 6 12.24 2.87 14.12
N HIS A 7 13.14 2.01 14.59
CA HIS A 7 14.24 2.41 15.46
C HIS A 7 15.18 3.37 14.71
N GLN A 8 16.03 4.11 15.43
CA GLN A 8 16.78 5.30 14.98
C GLN A 8 17.81 5.08 13.84
N VAL A 9 17.70 3.98 13.11
CA VAL A 9 18.52 3.63 11.95
C VAL A 9 17.70 3.85 10.67
N LYS A 10 18.25 4.64 9.75
CA LYS A 10 17.64 4.91 8.44
C LYS A 10 17.55 3.65 7.57
N GLY A 11 16.77 3.74 6.50
CA GLY A 11 16.76 2.71 5.46
C GLY A 11 15.42 2.54 4.75
N LEU A 12 14.31 3.03 5.32
CA LEU A 12 13.05 3.06 4.59
C LEU A 12 13.13 4.12 3.48
N GLU A 13 12.87 3.72 2.25
CA GLU A 13 12.72 4.61 1.11
C GLU A 13 11.34 4.45 0.48
N ILE A 14 10.73 5.59 0.12
CA ILE A 14 9.46 5.67 -0.58
C ILE A 14 9.71 6.24 -1.97
N LYS A 15 9.11 5.62 -3.00
CA LYS A 15 9.19 6.12 -4.37
C LYS A 15 8.17 7.24 -4.56
N THR A 16 8.64 8.42 -4.93
CA THR A 16 7.81 9.58 -5.28
C THR A 16 7.15 9.38 -6.65
N LYS A 17 6.12 10.19 -6.94
CA LYS A 17 5.36 10.11 -8.20
C LYS A 17 6.22 10.34 -9.45
N ASP A 18 7.28 11.14 -9.33
CA ASP A 18 8.26 11.37 -10.40
C ASP A 18 9.34 10.27 -10.48
N GLY A 19 9.19 9.19 -9.70
CA GLY A 19 10.01 7.99 -9.77
C GLY A 19 11.30 8.03 -8.95
N ARG A 20 11.57 9.12 -8.23
CA ARG A 20 12.73 9.23 -7.33
C ARG A 20 12.50 8.43 -6.04
N TRP A 21 13.56 7.93 -5.44
CA TRP A 21 13.51 7.31 -4.12
C TRP A 21 13.82 8.38 -3.06
N MET A 22 12.93 8.51 -2.09
CA MET A 22 13.06 9.44 -0.96
C MET A 22 13.26 8.65 0.32
N GLU A 23 14.38 8.88 0.99
CA GLU A 23 14.68 8.29 2.30
C GLU A 23 13.80 8.94 3.39
N ILE A 24 13.27 8.12 4.29
CA ILE A 24 12.44 8.57 5.41
C ILE A 24 13.27 8.58 6.68
N ASP A 25 13.47 9.78 7.23
CA ASP A 25 14.16 9.96 8.50
C ASP A 25 13.34 9.36 9.67
N PRO A 26 13.99 8.58 10.56
CA PRO A 26 13.35 8.11 11.77
C PRO A 26 13.15 9.28 12.76
N PHE A 27 11.90 9.60 13.09
CA PHE A 27 11.59 10.60 14.10
C PHE A 27 11.16 9.94 15.42
N PRO A 28 11.74 10.35 16.57
CA PRO A 28 11.30 9.89 17.88
C PRO A 28 9.81 10.14 18.08
N SER A 29 9.10 9.18 18.70
CA SER A 29 7.68 9.30 19.03
C SER A 29 6.76 9.60 17.84
N SER A 30 7.12 9.13 16.65
CA SER A 30 6.33 9.26 15.42
C SER A 30 5.94 7.90 14.84
N PHE A 31 4.93 7.91 13.99
CA PHE A 31 4.52 6.77 13.18
C PHE A 31 4.44 7.17 11.72
N ILE A 32 4.79 6.23 10.85
CA ILE A 32 4.62 6.35 9.40
C ILE A 32 3.34 5.60 9.04
N ILE A 33 2.38 6.30 8.42
CA ILE A 33 1.13 5.71 7.95
C ILE A 33 1.21 5.57 6.43
N MET A 34 0.98 4.36 5.93
CA MET A 34 1.01 4.08 4.49
C MET A 34 -0.31 3.44 4.03
N ALA A 35 -0.82 3.94 2.91
CA ALA A 35 -1.90 3.31 2.17
C ALA A 35 -1.43 1.97 1.59
N GLY A 36 -2.29 0.95 1.66
CA GLY A 36 -2.09 -0.31 0.94
C GLY A 36 -2.96 -0.36 -0.31
N GLU A 37 -2.71 -1.32 -1.20
CA GLU A 37 -3.46 -1.42 -2.46
C GLU A 37 -4.97 -1.61 -2.26
N ALA A 38 -5.42 -2.31 -1.21
CA ALA A 38 -6.85 -2.39 -0.89
C ALA A 38 -7.47 -1.03 -0.52
N PHE A 39 -6.71 -0.15 0.12
CA PHE A 39 -7.15 1.22 0.42
C PHE A 39 -7.15 2.10 -0.83
N MET A 40 -6.20 1.88 -1.73
CA MET A 40 -6.19 2.50 -3.06
C MET A 40 -7.46 2.15 -3.84
N ALA A 41 -7.84 0.86 -3.88
CA ALA A 41 -9.08 0.46 -4.53
C ALA A 41 -10.32 1.05 -3.84
N TRP A 42 -10.40 1.01 -2.51
CA TRP A 42 -11.51 1.62 -1.77
C TRP A 42 -11.68 3.11 -2.05
N THR A 43 -10.59 3.87 -2.20
CA THR A 43 -10.62 5.30 -2.55
C THR A 43 -10.82 5.58 -4.05
N ASN A 44 -11.19 4.58 -4.85
CA ASN A 44 -11.29 4.67 -6.31
C ASN A 44 -10.00 5.17 -6.98
N GLY A 45 -8.83 4.83 -6.42
CA GLY A 45 -7.52 5.26 -6.91
C GLY A 45 -7.09 6.67 -6.51
N ARG A 46 -7.87 7.40 -5.70
CA ARG A 46 -7.51 8.76 -5.24
C ARG A 46 -6.28 8.77 -4.33
N ILE A 47 -6.06 7.71 -3.55
CA ILE A 47 -4.88 7.53 -2.72
C ILE A 47 -4.08 6.34 -3.26
N GLU A 48 -2.90 6.62 -3.81
CA GLU A 48 -1.99 5.60 -4.34
C GLU A 48 -1.31 4.82 -3.21
N ALA A 49 -1.13 3.51 -3.40
CA ALA A 49 -0.27 2.71 -2.54
C ALA A 49 1.21 2.97 -2.91
N PRO A 50 2.04 3.52 -2.01
CA PRO A 50 3.40 3.88 -2.36
C PRO A 50 4.28 2.64 -2.54
N HIS A 51 5.04 2.60 -3.64
CA HIS A 51 6.18 1.71 -3.72
C HIS A 51 7.20 2.12 -2.65
N HIS A 52 7.63 1.15 -1.87
CA HIS A 52 8.57 1.35 -0.79
C HIS A 52 9.59 0.21 -0.77
N ARG A 53 10.76 0.48 -0.22
CA ARG A 53 11.81 -0.53 -0.01
C ARG A 53 12.59 -0.21 1.26
N VAL A 54 13.32 -1.19 1.76
CA VAL A 54 14.30 -0.99 2.82
C VAL A 54 15.68 -1.24 2.24
N ILE A 55 16.56 -0.24 2.35
CA ILE A 55 18.00 -0.38 2.07
C ILE A 55 18.76 -0.58 3.37
N MET A 56 19.91 -1.27 3.31
CA MET A 56 20.80 -1.51 4.45
C MET A 56 22.16 -0.84 4.18
N PRO A 57 22.28 0.48 4.39
CA PRO A 57 23.46 1.25 3.98
C PRO A 57 24.68 1.11 4.91
N GLY A 58 24.55 0.40 6.03
CA GLY A 58 25.63 0.26 7.02
C GLY A 58 25.53 -1.01 7.85
N ASN A 59 26.41 -1.13 8.84
CA ASN A 59 26.56 -2.33 9.66
C ASN A 59 25.73 -2.31 10.97
N ALA A 60 24.84 -1.34 11.15
CA ALA A 60 23.99 -1.24 12.34
C ALA A 60 22.73 -2.09 12.17
N GLU A 61 22.31 -2.74 13.26
CA GLU A 61 21.03 -3.48 13.31
C GLU A 61 19.86 -2.50 13.20
N ARG A 62 18.92 -2.78 12.29
CA ARG A 62 17.72 -1.98 12.09
C ARG A 62 16.49 -2.77 12.53
N TYR A 63 15.73 -2.20 13.47
CA TYR A 63 14.47 -2.75 13.93
C TYR A 63 13.30 -1.87 13.49
N SER A 64 12.18 -2.51 13.15
CA SER A 64 10.91 -1.84 12.90
C SER A 64 9.75 -2.69 13.37
N VAL A 65 8.71 -2.04 13.86
CA VAL A 65 7.42 -2.66 14.20
C VAL A 65 6.38 -2.17 13.20
N GLY A 66 5.66 -3.10 12.60
CA GLY A 66 4.58 -2.79 11.66
C GLY A 66 3.26 -3.37 12.12
N LEU A 67 2.22 -2.54 12.10
CA LEU A 67 0.82 -2.96 12.24
C LEU A 67 0.15 -2.88 10.88
N PHE A 68 -0.49 -3.98 10.46
CA PHE A 68 -1.16 -4.10 9.17
C PHE A 68 -2.64 -4.42 9.37
N THR A 69 -3.52 -3.66 8.73
CA THR A 69 -4.96 -3.87 8.82
C THR A 69 -5.49 -4.63 7.61
N PHE A 70 -6.29 -5.65 7.90
CA PHE A 70 -7.00 -6.48 6.95
C PHE A 70 -8.50 -6.46 7.26
N ILE A 71 -9.32 -6.58 6.22
CA ILE A 71 -10.78 -6.67 6.34
C ILE A 71 -11.16 -8.09 5.96
N TRP A 72 -11.96 -8.73 6.79
CA TRP A 72 -12.39 -10.12 6.63
C TRP A 72 -13.89 -10.17 6.50
N ASP A 73 -14.39 -11.19 5.80
CA ASP A 73 -15.82 -11.51 5.68
C ASP A 73 -16.71 -10.35 5.19
N LEU A 74 -16.11 -9.40 4.47
CA LEU A 74 -16.78 -8.24 3.90
C LEU A 74 -16.14 -7.90 2.55
N LEU A 75 -16.99 -7.69 1.54
CA LEU A 75 -16.55 -7.15 0.26
C LEU A 75 -16.21 -5.66 0.44
N ILE A 76 -14.98 -5.29 0.09
CA ILE A 76 -14.59 -3.89 -0.03
C ILE A 76 -15.13 -3.38 -1.36
N GLN A 77 -15.85 -2.27 -1.32
CA GLN A 77 -16.39 -1.59 -2.48
C GLN A 77 -16.04 -0.11 -2.44
N VAL A 78 -15.92 0.50 -3.61
CA VAL A 78 -15.76 1.95 -3.75
C VAL A 78 -17.03 2.63 -3.19
N PRO A 79 -16.90 3.60 -2.27
CA PRO A 79 -18.03 4.44 -1.85
C PRO A 79 -18.64 5.19 -3.03
N GLU A 80 -19.97 5.25 -3.09
CA GLU A 80 -20.70 5.87 -4.20
C GLU A 80 -20.33 7.34 -4.37
N GLU A 81 -20.01 8.03 -3.26
CA GLU A 81 -19.61 9.44 -3.23
C GLU A 81 -18.25 9.70 -3.91
N LEU A 82 -17.45 8.66 -4.15
CA LEU A 82 -16.18 8.76 -4.86
C LEU A 82 -16.28 8.46 -6.36
N VAL A 83 -17.48 8.16 -6.85
CA VAL A 83 -17.78 7.84 -8.25
C VAL A 83 -18.65 8.93 -8.87
N ASP A 84 -18.14 9.57 -9.90
CA ASP A 84 -18.84 10.64 -10.62
C ASP A 84 -18.43 10.64 -12.11
N VAL A 85 -18.93 11.60 -12.89
CA VAL A 85 -18.64 11.70 -14.34
C VAL A 85 -17.15 11.96 -14.61
N GLU A 86 -16.46 12.68 -13.73
CA GLU A 86 -15.03 12.96 -13.84
C GLU A 86 -14.17 11.81 -13.28
N HIS A 87 -14.71 11.04 -12.34
CA HIS A 87 -14.05 9.93 -11.65
C HIS A 87 -14.89 8.64 -11.75
N PRO A 88 -14.95 7.98 -12.92
CA PRO A 88 -15.71 6.75 -13.08
C PRO A 88 -15.18 5.63 -12.19
N LEU A 89 -16.00 4.59 -11.99
CA LEU A 89 -15.63 3.42 -11.18
C LEU A 89 -14.41 2.72 -11.80
N GLN A 90 -13.32 2.58 -11.04
CA GLN A 90 -12.09 1.92 -11.48
C GLN A 90 -11.91 0.51 -10.89
N PHE A 91 -12.67 0.15 -9.85
CA PHE A 91 -12.51 -1.11 -9.13
C PHE A 91 -13.87 -1.75 -8.82
N LYS A 92 -14.01 -3.03 -9.11
CA LYS A 92 -15.16 -3.86 -8.74
C LYS A 92 -15.09 -4.21 -7.25
N PRO A 93 -16.23 -4.49 -6.58
CA PRO A 93 -16.24 -5.01 -5.23
C PRO A 93 -15.36 -6.27 -5.10
N PHE A 94 -14.57 -6.36 -4.04
CA PHE A 94 -13.56 -7.39 -3.91
C PHE A 94 -13.37 -7.88 -2.47
N ASP A 95 -12.93 -9.13 -2.34
CA ASP A 95 -12.58 -9.74 -1.06
C ASP A 95 -11.10 -9.47 -0.75
N HIS A 96 -10.82 -8.80 0.38
CA HIS A 96 -9.46 -8.40 0.74
C HIS A 96 -8.56 -9.62 1.05
N HIS A 97 -9.12 -10.69 1.65
CA HIS A 97 -8.35 -11.89 1.94
C HIS A 97 -7.97 -12.62 0.64
N LYS A 98 -8.91 -12.77 -0.30
CA LYS A 98 -8.62 -13.34 -1.62
C LYS A 98 -7.66 -12.49 -2.44
N PHE A 99 -7.75 -11.16 -2.33
CA PHE A 99 -6.76 -10.27 -2.93
C PHE A 99 -5.35 -10.52 -2.36
N HIS A 100 -5.22 -10.66 -1.04
CA HIS A 100 -3.94 -11.00 -0.41
C HIS A 100 -3.39 -12.35 -0.92
N GLN A 101 -4.24 -13.36 -1.09
CA GLN A 101 -3.85 -14.64 -1.68
C GLN A 101 -3.39 -14.47 -3.14
N PHE A 102 -4.15 -13.71 -3.96
CA PHE A 102 -3.79 -13.40 -5.34
C PHE A 102 -2.41 -12.75 -5.44
N HIS A 103 -2.07 -11.84 -4.52
CA HIS A 103 -0.78 -11.16 -4.51
C HIS A 103 0.43 -12.11 -4.42
N THR A 104 0.23 -13.32 -3.87
CA THR A 104 1.28 -14.35 -3.75
C THR A 104 1.37 -15.30 -4.95
N THR A 105 0.47 -15.18 -5.92
CA THR A 105 0.48 -15.98 -7.15
C THR A 105 1.52 -15.44 -8.15
N GLU A 106 1.92 -16.25 -9.13
CA GLU A 106 2.83 -15.82 -10.20
C GLU A 106 2.28 -14.61 -10.99
N GLU A 107 0.97 -14.58 -11.21
CA GLU A 107 0.28 -13.46 -11.85
C GLU A 107 0.35 -12.20 -10.98
N GLY A 108 0.00 -12.33 -9.70
CA GLY A 108 0.04 -11.22 -8.75
C GLY A 108 1.43 -10.61 -8.59
N MET A 109 2.47 -11.46 -8.46
CA MET A 109 3.86 -11.02 -8.32
C MET A 109 4.42 -10.35 -9.59
N ARG A 110 3.95 -10.72 -10.78
CA ARG A 110 4.34 -10.08 -12.05
C ARG A 110 3.56 -8.82 -12.36
N SER A 111 2.42 -8.62 -11.71
CA SER A 111 1.61 -7.43 -11.94
C SER A 111 2.33 -6.17 -11.47
N LYS A 112 2.25 -5.11 -12.28
CA LYS A 112 2.74 -3.78 -11.89
C LYS A 112 1.90 -3.16 -10.77
N CYS A 113 0.63 -3.54 -10.66
CA CYS A 113 -0.31 -3.10 -9.63
C CYS A 113 -1.34 -4.22 -9.44
N ALA A 114 -1.14 -5.04 -8.41
CA ALA A 114 -1.85 -6.30 -8.27
C ALA A 114 -3.36 -6.07 -8.07
N ILE A 115 -3.75 -5.04 -7.31
CA ILE A 115 -5.18 -4.74 -7.10
C ILE A 115 -5.90 -4.35 -8.39
N LYS A 116 -5.23 -3.64 -9.32
CA LYS A 116 -5.82 -3.32 -10.62
C LYS A 116 -5.98 -4.58 -11.48
N SER A 117 -5.01 -5.50 -11.45
CA SER A 117 -5.16 -6.80 -12.12
C SER A 117 -6.28 -7.64 -11.51
N TYR A 118 -6.44 -7.59 -10.19
CA TYR A 118 -7.39 -8.41 -9.46
C TYR A 118 -8.84 -7.96 -9.62
N CYS A 119 -9.11 -6.66 -9.45
CA CYS A 119 -10.48 -6.13 -9.43
C CYS A 119 -10.68 -4.86 -10.26
N GLY A 120 -9.75 -4.51 -11.16
CA GLY A 120 -9.93 -3.38 -12.07
C GLY A 120 -11.16 -3.50 -12.97
N VAL A 121 -11.72 -2.35 -13.35
CA VAL A 121 -12.74 -2.20 -14.40
C VAL A 121 -12.09 -1.99 -15.75
#